data_AF-Q8EVT6-F1
#
_entry.id   AF-Q8EVT6-F1
#
_cell.length_a   1.000
_cell.length_b   1.000
_cell.length_c   1.000
_cell.angle_alpha   90.00
_cell.angle_beta   90.00
_cell.angle_gamma   90.00
#
_symmetry.space_group_name_H-M   'P 1'
#
loop_
_entity.id
_entity.type
_entity.pdbx_description
1 polymer ?
#
loop_
_entity_poly.entity_id
_entity_poly.type
_entity_poly.pdbx_seq_one_letter_code
_entity_poly.pdbx_strand_id
1 'polypeptide(L)'
;MDQNNKNNNKPIKGKLSEKEFVSMVKGCKIVEVEDLIIDSEVFVDDKNNVRIITSKAKCYMEFTKIKKEKIIQEVIPPPKDIDGSIEGMLGKILDKMDVIELDLKTLKEDVAQLKTDMVEVKSDIAILKADMIDVKSGKYCKNHNLYENA
;
A
#
# COMPACT_ATOMS: atom_id res chain seq x y z
N MET A 1 -11.37 17.63 19.26
CA MET A 1 -9.90 17.69 19.30
C MET A 1 -9.49 19.06 18.82
N ASP A 2 -9.15 19.93 19.77
CA ASP A 2 -8.85 21.34 19.53
C ASP A 2 -7.50 21.48 18.84
N GLN A 3 -7.49 22.09 17.65
CA GLN A 3 -6.23 22.44 16.99
C GLN A 3 -5.84 23.87 17.37
N ASN A 4 -4.75 23.93 18.13
CA ASN A 4 -3.99 25.10 18.54
C ASN A 4 -3.84 26.14 17.41
N ASN A 5 -4.60 27.24 17.53
CA ASN A 5 -4.27 28.47 16.83
C ASN A 5 -3.19 29.22 17.63
N LYS A 6 -1.91 29.04 17.27
CA LYS A 6 -0.80 29.87 17.80
C LYS A 6 -0.90 31.27 17.20
N ASN A 7 -1.72 32.10 17.83
CA ASN A 7 -1.80 33.53 17.56
C ASN A 7 -0.55 34.23 18.09
N ASN A 8 0.42 34.47 17.21
CA ASN A 8 1.60 35.29 17.51
C ASN A 8 1.22 36.78 17.39
N ASN A 9 0.44 37.28 18.36
CA ASN A 9 -0.16 38.63 18.34
C ASN A 9 0.82 39.78 18.66
N LYS A 10 2.09 39.70 18.27
CA LYS A 10 3.04 40.80 18.57
C LYS A 10 2.86 41.95 17.56
N PRO A 11 2.61 43.19 18.00
CA PRO A 11 2.52 44.34 17.10
C PRO A 11 3.84 44.56 16.35
N ILE A 12 3.78 44.66 15.02
CA ILE A 12 4.91 45.09 14.21
C ILE A 12 5.13 46.58 14.48
N LYS A 13 6.30 46.94 15.00
CA LYS A 13 6.72 48.34 15.18
C LYS A 13 7.97 48.58 14.34
N GLY A 14 7.90 49.50 13.37
CA GLY A 14 9.03 49.83 12.50
C GLY A 14 8.62 50.36 11.13
N LYS A 15 9.61 50.57 10.25
CA LYS A 15 9.37 50.84 8.83
C LYS A 15 9.06 49.52 8.12
N LEU A 16 8.11 49.56 7.21
CA LEU A 16 7.74 48.44 6.35
C LEU A 16 7.98 48.84 4.90
N SER A 17 8.65 48.00 4.11
CA SER A 17 8.82 48.27 2.69
C SER A 17 7.50 48.07 1.92
N GLU A 18 7.38 48.71 0.76
CA GLU A 18 6.21 48.55 -0.12
C GLU A 18 5.97 47.07 -0.46
N LYS A 19 7.03 46.33 -0.79
CA LYS A 19 6.94 44.90 -1.12
C LYS A 19 6.37 44.07 0.03
N GLU A 20 6.83 44.34 1.26
CA GLU A 20 6.33 43.64 2.45
C GLU A 20 4.87 43.98 2.71
N PHE A 21 4.51 45.27 2.68
CA PHE A 21 3.14 45.71 2.86
C PHE A 21 2.18 45.10 1.82
N VAL A 22 2.53 45.19 0.54
CA VAL A 22 1.75 44.61 -0.55
C VAL A 22 1.58 43.10 -0.35
N SER A 23 2.63 42.39 0.07
CA SER A 23 2.55 40.94 0.33
C SER A 23 1.56 40.58 1.44
N MET A 24 1.44 41.42 2.47
CA MET A 24 0.51 41.22 3.59
C MET A 24 -0.95 41.38 3.15
N VAL A 25 -1.24 42.43 2.39
CA VAL A 25 -2.61 42.74 1.94
C VAL A 25 -3.01 41.98 0.67
N LYS A 26 -2.07 41.31 -0.01
CA LYS A 26 -2.32 40.54 -1.23
C LYS A 26 -3.30 39.39 -0.98
N GLY A 27 -4.42 39.43 -1.69
CA GLY A 27 -5.49 38.43 -1.62
C GLY A 27 -6.63 38.80 -0.67
N CYS A 28 -6.53 39.91 0.04
CA CYS A 28 -7.67 40.53 0.70
C CYS A 28 -8.57 41.14 -0.39
N LYS A 29 -9.86 40.79 -0.41
CA LYS A 29 -10.82 41.32 -1.39
C LYS A 29 -11.35 42.70 -1.00
N ILE A 30 -11.47 42.94 0.29
CA ILE A 30 -12.00 44.17 0.89
C ILE A 30 -11.06 44.53 2.05
N VAL A 31 -10.89 45.83 2.26
CA VAL A 31 -10.09 46.43 3.33
C VAL A 31 -11.03 47.31 4.12
N GLU A 32 -11.12 47.11 5.42
CA GLU A 32 -11.85 48.01 6.30
C GLU A 32 -10.87 49.06 6.82
N VAL A 33 -11.22 50.32 6.60
CA VAL A 33 -10.38 51.47 6.97
C VAL A 33 -11.18 52.41 7.85
N GLU A 34 -10.61 52.72 9.00
CA GLU A 34 -11.13 53.73 9.92
C GLU A 34 -10.17 54.92 9.95
N ASP A 35 -10.73 56.12 10.12
CA ASP A 35 -9.99 57.38 10.23
C ASP A 35 -8.99 57.62 9.09
N LEU A 36 -9.39 57.35 7.83
CA LEU A 36 -8.54 57.60 6.66
C LEU A 36 -8.35 59.08 6.38
N ILE A 37 -7.15 59.57 6.64
CA ILE A 37 -6.71 60.92 6.33
C ILE A 37 -5.65 60.82 5.23
N ILE A 38 -5.87 61.52 4.12
CA ILE A 38 -4.92 61.62 3.01
C ILE A 38 -4.59 63.11 2.82
N ASP A 39 -3.32 63.45 3.07
CA ASP A 39 -2.80 64.79 2.88
C ASP A 39 -1.80 64.78 1.73
N SER A 40 -1.80 65.82 0.90
CA SER A 40 -0.81 65.98 -0.17
C SER A 40 -0.16 67.36 -0.09
N GLU A 41 1.17 67.37 -0.02
CA GLU A 41 2.00 68.56 0.02
C GLU A 41 2.80 68.65 -1.29
N VAL A 42 2.88 69.85 -1.87
CA VAL A 42 3.61 70.10 -3.11
C VAL A 42 4.71 71.11 -2.84
N PHE A 43 5.94 70.73 -3.17
CA PHE A 43 7.11 71.61 -3.12
C PHE A 43 7.64 71.79 -4.53
N VAL A 44 7.92 73.02 -4.93
CA VAL A 44 8.53 73.34 -6.22
C VAL A 44 9.97 73.75 -5.96
N ASP A 45 10.91 73.04 -6.58
CA ASP A 45 12.32 73.41 -6.62
C ASP A 45 12.62 74.02 -7.99
N ASP A 46 12.50 75.35 -8.07
CA ASP A 46 12.72 76.10 -9.29
C ASP A 46 14.15 75.97 -9.81
N LYS A 47 15.13 75.71 -8.93
CA LYS A 47 16.55 75.61 -9.31
C LYS A 47 16.84 74.32 -10.08
N ASN A 48 16.21 73.23 -9.67
CA ASN A 48 16.35 71.93 -10.33
C ASN A 48 15.22 71.66 -11.35
N ASN A 49 14.26 72.59 -11.46
CA ASN A 49 13.04 72.43 -12.27
C ASN A 49 12.27 71.14 -11.92
N VAL A 50 12.20 70.81 -10.63
CA VAL A 50 11.53 69.60 -10.12
C VAL A 50 10.35 70.01 -9.24
N ARG A 51 9.21 69.34 -9.44
CA ARG A 51 8.06 69.39 -8.53
C ARG A 51 8.04 68.13 -7.68
N ILE A 52 8.15 68.29 -6.37
CA ILE A 52 8.08 67.19 -5.40
C ILE A 52 6.66 67.17 -4.84
N ILE A 53 5.97 66.05 -5.05
CA ILE A 53 4.62 65.83 -4.53
C ILE A 53 4.72 64.74 -3.47
N THR A 54 4.39 65.09 -2.23
CA THR A 54 4.37 64.15 -1.10
C THR A 54 2.94 63.87 -0.71
N SER A 55 2.51 62.62 -0.81
CA SER A 55 1.22 62.19 -0.27
C SER A 55 1.44 61.38 1.00
N LYS A 56 0.80 61.80 2.09
CA LYS A 56 0.80 61.12 3.39
C LYS A 56 -0.59 60.54 3.62
N ALA A 57 -0.66 59.27 4.01
CA ALA A 57 -1.90 58.65 4.45
C ALA A 57 -1.72 58.16 5.88
N LYS A 58 -2.69 58.47 6.75
CA LYS A 58 -2.77 57.96 8.12
C LYS A 58 -4.15 57.40 8.33
N CYS A 59 -4.22 56.17 8.81
CA CYS A 59 -5.47 55.49 9.11
C CYS A 59 -5.22 54.29 10.00
N TYR A 60 -6.29 53.76 10.57
CA TYR A 60 -6.32 52.39 11.08
C TYR A 60 -6.84 51.48 9.96
N MET A 61 -6.18 50.33 9.75
CA MET A 61 -6.61 49.37 8.73
C MET A 61 -6.73 47.98 9.35
N GLU A 62 -7.83 47.31 9.06
CA GLU A 62 -8.03 45.91 9.38
C GLU A 62 -8.25 45.11 8.08
N PHE A 63 -7.47 44.05 7.90
CA PHE A 63 -7.54 43.19 6.74
C PHE A 63 -7.72 41.74 7.17
N THR A 64 -8.82 41.13 6.75
CA THR A 64 -9.05 39.70 6.97
C THR A 64 -8.80 38.94 5.67
N LYS A 65 -7.79 38.05 5.70
CA LYS A 65 -7.50 37.16 4.59
C LYS A 65 -8.15 35.80 4.82
N ILE A 66 -9.23 35.53 4.10
CA ILE A 66 -9.91 34.22 4.13
C ILE A 66 -9.42 33.38 2.96
N LYS A 67 -8.63 32.34 3.24
CA LYS A 67 -8.27 31.32 2.26
C LYS A 67 -9.28 30.18 2.35
N LYS A 68 -10.18 30.08 1.37
CA LYS A 68 -11.04 28.91 1.19
C LYS A 68 -10.24 27.85 0.45
N GLU A 69 -9.58 26.99 1.21
CA GLU A 69 -9.07 25.75 0.65
C GLU A 69 -10.26 24.80 0.54
N LYS A 70 -10.41 24.13 -0.60
CA LYS A 70 -11.19 22.89 -0.58
C LYS A 70 -10.48 22.02 0.44
N ILE A 71 -11.18 21.67 1.50
CA ILE A 71 -10.96 20.36 2.09
C ILE A 71 -11.32 19.45 0.91
N ILE A 72 -10.30 19.08 0.13
CA ILE A 72 -10.24 17.74 -0.39
C ILE A 72 -10.46 17.00 0.92
N GLN A 73 -11.67 16.45 1.12
CA GLN A 73 -11.70 15.22 1.85
C GLN A 73 -10.57 14.49 1.15
N GLU A 74 -9.46 14.23 1.85
CA GLU A 74 -8.97 12.88 1.73
C GLU A 74 -10.27 12.07 1.80
N VAL A 75 -10.80 11.72 0.62
CA VAL A 75 -10.90 10.32 0.29
C VAL A 75 -9.59 9.81 0.83
N ILE A 76 -9.62 9.49 2.13
CA ILE A 76 -8.70 8.55 2.73
C ILE A 76 -8.69 7.53 1.61
N PRO A 77 -7.57 7.36 0.88
CA PRO A 77 -7.54 6.32 -0.15
C PRO A 77 -8.18 5.13 0.53
N PRO A 78 -9.33 4.62 0.01
CA PRO A 78 -10.27 3.79 0.76
C PRO A 78 -9.43 2.87 1.64
N PRO A 79 -9.58 3.00 2.97
CA PRO A 79 -8.50 2.78 3.95
C PRO A 79 -7.68 1.55 3.59
N LYS A 80 -6.51 1.71 2.92
CA LYS A 80 -5.82 0.66 2.11
C LYS A 80 -6.69 -0.57 2.04
N ASP A 81 -7.75 -0.46 1.25
CA ASP A 81 -8.87 -1.37 1.12
C ASP A 81 -8.71 -2.57 2.06
N ILE A 82 -9.35 -2.58 3.23
CA ILE A 82 -9.53 -3.85 3.96
C ILE A 82 -10.03 -4.89 2.95
N ASP A 83 -10.83 -4.45 1.98
CA ASP A 83 -11.22 -5.16 0.77
C ASP A 83 -10.05 -5.65 -0.10
N GLY A 84 -9.03 -4.85 -0.42
CA GLY A 84 -7.85 -5.26 -1.18
C GLY A 84 -6.87 -6.14 -0.40
N SER A 85 -6.82 -6.01 0.93
CA SER A 85 -6.12 -6.97 1.79
C SER A 85 -6.87 -8.30 1.87
N ILE A 86 -8.20 -8.27 1.96
CA ILE A 86 -9.05 -9.47 1.91
C ILE A 86 -8.98 -10.11 0.53
N GLU A 87 -9.11 -9.34 -0.55
CA GLU A 87 -9.00 -9.80 -1.94
C GLU A 87 -7.62 -10.38 -2.22
N GLY A 88 -6.55 -9.72 -1.75
CA GLY A 88 -5.19 -10.27 -1.84
C GLY A 88 -4.98 -11.53 -0.99
N MET A 89 -5.61 -11.63 0.19
CA MET A 89 -5.59 -12.86 1.00
C MET A 89 -6.42 -13.97 0.35
N LEU A 90 -7.58 -13.65 -0.21
CA LEU A 90 -8.45 -14.58 -0.93
C LEU A 90 -7.77 -15.10 -2.19
N GLY A 91 -7.13 -14.23 -2.98
CA GLY A 91 -6.33 -14.64 -4.14
C GLY A 91 -5.23 -15.64 -3.75
N LYS A 92 -4.46 -15.35 -2.70
CA LYS A 92 -3.45 -16.29 -2.19
C LYS A 92 -4.03 -17.61 -1.66
N ILE A 93 -5.24 -17.58 -1.10
CA ILE A 93 -5.93 -18.78 -0.64
C ILE A 93 -6.40 -19.61 -1.84
N LEU A 94 -6.94 -18.97 -2.88
CA LEU A 94 -7.35 -19.62 -4.12
C LEU A 94 -6.16 -20.28 -4.82
N ASP A 95 -5.04 -19.56 -4.99
CA ASP A 95 -3.82 -20.10 -5.59
C ASP A 95 -3.32 -21.36 -4.83
N LYS A 96 -3.36 -21.31 -3.49
CA LYS A 96 -3.01 -22.48 -2.67
C LYS A 96 -4.02 -23.61 -2.78
N MET A 97 -5.30 -23.32 -2.95
CA MET A 97 -6.33 -24.33 -3.17
C MET A 97 -6.10 -25.06 -4.48
N ASP A 98 -5.78 -24.34 -5.56
CA ASP A 98 -5.47 -24.94 -6.87
C ASP A 98 -4.26 -25.88 -6.80
N VAL A 99 -3.20 -25.47 -6.09
CA VAL A 99 -2.03 -26.33 -5.84
C VAL A 99 -2.42 -27.58 -5.03
N ILE A 100 -3.21 -27.42 -3.97
CA ILE A 100 -3.67 -28.55 -3.15
C ILE A 100 -4.55 -29.51 -3.97
N GLU A 101 -5.41 -29.02 -4.86
CA GLU A 101 -6.22 -29.85 -5.73
C GLU A 101 -5.36 -30.68 -6.70
N LEU A 102 -4.32 -30.07 -7.27
CA LEU A 102 -3.36 -30.76 -8.15
C LEU A 102 -2.60 -31.85 -7.37
N ASP A 103 -2.09 -31.52 -6.18
CA ASP A 103 -1.37 -32.46 -5.32
C ASP A 103 -2.28 -33.63 -4.90
N LEU A 104 -3.53 -33.36 -4.54
CA LEU A 104 -4.51 -34.39 -4.19
C LEU A 104 -4.87 -35.29 -5.38
N LYS A 105 -4.93 -34.74 -6.59
CA LYS A 105 -5.16 -35.54 -7.80
C LYS A 105 -3.98 -36.48 -8.04
N THR A 106 -2.77 -35.96 -7.97
CA THR A 106 -1.53 -36.76 -8.11
C THR A 106 -1.46 -37.85 -7.05
N LEU A 107 -1.73 -37.52 -5.79
CA LEU A 107 -1.75 -38.49 -4.70
C LEU A 107 -2.80 -39.59 -4.90
N LYS A 108 -3.97 -39.26 -5.45
CA LYS A 108 -5.00 -40.27 -5.77
C LYS A 108 -4.52 -41.24 -6.84
N GLU A 109 -3.83 -40.73 -7.86
CA GLU A 109 -3.25 -41.54 -8.94
C GLU A 109 -2.15 -42.46 -8.39
N ASP A 110 -1.22 -41.93 -7.59
CA ASP A 110 -0.15 -42.70 -6.94
C ASP A 110 -0.72 -43.80 -6.03
N VAL A 111 -1.74 -43.49 -5.23
CA VAL A 111 -2.39 -44.47 -4.36
C VAL A 111 -3.11 -45.55 -5.16
N ALA A 112 -3.67 -45.23 -6.33
CA ALA A 112 -4.30 -46.22 -7.20
C ALA A 112 -3.25 -47.17 -7.83
N GLN A 113 -2.09 -46.64 -8.24
CA GLN A 113 -0.97 -47.45 -8.71
C GLN A 113 -0.44 -48.36 -7.59
N LEU A 114 -0.15 -47.81 -6.40
CA LEU A 114 0.27 -48.59 -5.22
C LEU A 114 -0.69 -49.72 -4.86
N LYS A 115 -2.00 -49.51 -5.01
CA LYS A 115 -2.99 -50.58 -4.80
C LYS A 115 -2.86 -51.70 -5.83
N THR A 116 -2.58 -51.35 -7.08
CA THR A 116 -2.39 -52.31 -8.17
C THR A 116 -1.11 -53.11 -7.96
N ASP A 117 0.00 -52.44 -7.69
CA ASP A 117 1.29 -53.07 -7.41
C ASP A 117 1.19 -54.03 -6.20
N MET A 118 0.44 -53.62 -5.15
CA MET A 118 0.24 -54.46 -3.97
C MET A 118 -0.61 -55.71 -4.24
N VAL A 119 -1.48 -55.69 -5.25
CA VAL A 119 -2.22 -56.89 -5.69
C VAL A 119 -1.27 -57.87 -6.38
N GLU A 120 -0.39 -57.36 -7.24
CA GLU A 120 0.65 -58.15 -7.92
C GLU A 120 1.63 -58.77 -6.93
N VAL A 121 2.19 -57.98 -6.01
CA VAL A 121 3.08 -58.47 -4.95
C VAL A 121 2.42 -59.56 -4.10
N LYS A 122 1.13 -59.43 -3.78
CA LYS A 122 0.40 -60.47 -3.04
C LYS A 122 0.27 -61.76 -3.84
N SER A 123 0.04 -61.65 -5.14
CA SER A 123 -0.02 -62.79 -6.06
C SER A 123 1.34 -63.50 -6.12
N ASP A 124 2.42 -62.75 -6.34
CA ASP A 124 3.78 -63.29 -6.40
C ASP A 124 4.19 -63.97 -5.10
N ILE A 125 3.86 -63.38 -3.94
CA ILE A 125 4.11 -63.99 -2.64
C ILE A 125 3.32 -65.30 -2.48
N ALA A 126 2.08 -65.38 -3.01
CA ALA A 126 1.30 -66.62 -2.95
C ALA A 126 1.92 -67.73 -3.80
N ILE A 127 2.42 -67.39 -5.00
CA ILE A 127 3.14 -68.32 -5.88
C ILE A 127 4.45 -68.76 -5.21
N LEU A 128 5.26 -67.83 -4.72
CA LEU A 128 6.52 -68.14 -4.01
C LEU A 128 6.31 -69.05 -2.80
N LYS A 129 5.22 -68.86 -2.05
CA LYS A 129 4.84 -69.75 -0.94
C LYS A 129 4.56 -71.17 -1.44
N ALA A 130 3.84 -71.32 -2.56
CA ALA A 130 3.55 -72.62 -3.15
C ALA A 130 4.84 -73.29 -3.66
N ASP A 131 5.68 -72.57 -4.39
CA ASP A 131 6.95 -73.07 -4.90
C ASP A 131 7.89 -73.52 -3.76
N MET A 132 7.93 -72.78 -2.64
CA MET A 132 8.75 -73.15 -1.49
C MET A 132 8.24 -74.40 -0.77
N ILE A 133 6.93 -74.68 -0.80
CA ILE A 133 6.38 -75.95 -0.31
C ILE A 133 6.85 -77.11 -1.21
N ASP A 134 6.81 -76.92 -2.52
CA ASP A 134 7.28 -77.92 -3.49
C ASP A 134 8.80 -78.19 -3.35
N VAL A 135 9.61 -77.15 -3.16
CA VAL A 135 11.06 -77.30 -2.88
C VAL A 135 11.30 -78.05 -1.57
N LYS A 136 10.62 -77.67 -0.48
CA LYS A 136 10.75 -78.35 0.83
C LYS A 136 10.28 -79.81 0.81
N SER A 137 9.28 -80.13 0.00
CA SER A 137 8.79 -81.51 -0.16
C SER A 137 9.68 -82.35 -1.09
N GLY A 138 10.78 -81.79 -1.62
CA GLY A 138 11.72 -82.48 -2.48
C GLY A 138 11.14 -82.86 -3.85
N LYS A 139 10.04 -82.23 -4.27
CA LYS A 139 9.34 -82.51 -5.53
C LYS A 139 10.28 -82.40 -6.75
N TYR A 140 11.23 -81.48 -6.71
CA TYR A 140 12.22 -81.25 -7.77
C TYR A 140 13.52 -82.05 -7.61
N CYS A 141 13.69 -82.83 -6.52
CA CYS A 141 14.93 -83.54 -6.21
C CYS A 141 14.86 -85.07 -6.43
N LYS A 142 13.76 -85.60 -6.99
CA LYS A 142 13.53 -87.06 -7.14
C LYS A 142 14.20 -87.72 -8.37
N ASN A 143 15.29 -87.15 -8.91
CA ASN A 143 16.03 -87.74 -10.04
C ASN A 143 17.48 -88.10 -9.71
N HIS A 144 17.75 -88.61 -8.50
CA HIS A 144 18.99 -89.33 -8.24
C HIS A 144 18.67 -90.74 -7.74
N ASN A 145 18.31 -91.62 -8.69
CA ASN A 145 18.55 -93.08 -8.64
C ASN A 145 18.09 -93.70 -9.95
N LEU A 146 18.94 -93.60 -10.99
CA LEU A 146 18.90 -94.48 -12.15
C LEU A 146 20.23 -95.24 -12.27
N TYR A 147 20.73 -95.79 -11.16
CA TYR A 147 21.72 -96.88 -11.16
C TYR A 147 21.59 -97.68 -9.85
N GLU A 148 20.44 -98.32 -9.65
CA GLU A 148 20.43 -99.62 -8.97
C GLU A 148 20.51 -100.70 -10.07
N ASN A 149 21.33 -101.73 -9.81
CA ASN A 149 21.57 -102.97 -10.57
C ASN A 149 22.94 -103.10 -11.26
N ALA A 150 23.96 -103.43 -10.47
CA ALA A 150 25.01 -104.41 -10.80
C ALA A 150 25.41 -105.16 -9.53
#